data_AF-A0A935LH39-F1
#
_entry.id   AF-A0A935LH39-F1
#
_cell.length_a   1.000
_cell.length_b   1.000
_cell.length_c   1.000
_cell.angle_alpha   90.00
_cell.angle_beta   90.00
_cell.angle_gamma   90.00
#
_symmetry.space_group_name_H-M   'P 1'
#
loop_
_entity.id
_entity.type
_entity.pdbx_description
1 polymer ?
#
loop_
_entity_poly.entity_id
_entity_poly.type
_entity_poly.pdbx_seq_one_letter_code
_entity_poly.pdbx_strand_id
1 'polypeptide(L)'
;MGGVGVVADGNYGLDLNVSDRDRDVDELIATAASFGFGAPLDRRGDRITVDGKTFRYSDVDFADLSRNPAQAPSYASLPASSGAVLNLFAFSDGTIQPGVAFGTPASGIRADSTDYPGLDAFVLVDPQNQPRFAPKAGAEAGGISAIEARELVRAGLAVANHTRAQIRTPFGTQARVGVVVVDTEGSILAFARTRDAPMFGIDVAVQKARSAAFFSSDIAETELAALPDAVYLNADGTPSSTRVDFGDVVDATQTFFAEPNLFASGQGLRAGPYALTPRALGNVSRPFFPDGIRGTANGPLSKPFANWSPFSDGLQFDLVNNQIAQILSAYLAADTTPILELRPEFGNAGCTRNLRLRNGIQIFPGAVPIYRGNDLVGAIGVSGDGIDQDDMVAALGLKNAAATLNTGLRHASPEMRSDRLQPQGVRLRYVQCPQAPFLDSNEQSVCEGL
;
A
#
# COMPACT_ATOMS: atom_id res chain seq x y z
N MET A 1 3.84 -6.67 16.95
CA MET A 1 2.61 -6.58 16.13
C MET A 1 2.41 -7.95 15.51
N GLY A 2 1.21 -8.50 15.66
CA GLY A 2 0.85 -9.84 15.18
C GLY A 2 -0.62 -10.11 15.50
N GLY A 3 -1.15 -11.23 15.01
CA GLY A 3 -2.49 -11.70 15.30
C GLY A 3 -2.54 -13.22 15.32
N VAL A 4 -3.61 -13.77 15.88
CA VAL A 4 -3.87 -15.21 15.88
C VAL A 4 -5.17 -15.44 15.11
N GLY A 5 -5.10 -16.20 14.02
CA GLY A 5 -6.28 -16.70 13.32
C GLY A 5 -6.56 -18.13 13.75
N VAL A 6 -7.84 -18.45 14.00
CA VAL A 6 -8.28 -19.78 14.43
C VAL A 6 -9.46 -20.18 13.56
N VAL A 7 -9.48 -21.45 13.14
CA VAL A 7 -10.69 -22.13 12.69
C VAL A 7 -10.71 -23.53 13.28
N ALA A 8 -11.62 -23.76 14.22
CA ALA A 8 -11.82 -25.00 14.94
C ALA A 8 -13.08 -25.74 14.49
N ASP A 9 -14.08 -25.02 13.96
CA ASP A 9 -15.34 -25.60 13.49
C ASP A 9 -15.37 -25.90 11.97
N GLY A 10 -14.36 -25.43 11.23
CA GLY A 10 -14.23 -25.61 9.79
C GLY A 10 -14.92 -24.53 8.94
N ASN A 11 -15.53 -23.51 9.55
CA ASN A 11 -16.26 -22.45 8.86
C ASN A 11 -15.50 -21.13 8.94
N TYR A 12 -15.20 -20.53 7.79
CA TYR A 12 -14.82 -19.12 7.71
C TYR A 12 -16.06 -18.30 7.34
N GLY A 13 -16.70 -17.69 8.35
CA GLY A 13 -17.96 -16.97 8.19
C GLY A 13 -17.89 -15.50 8.63
N LEU A 14 -18.94 -14.76 8.32
CA LEU A 14 -19.21 -13.44 8.89
C LEU A 14 -20.34 -13.56 9.91
N ASP A 15 -20.14 -13.01 11.10
CA ASP A 15 -21.24 -12.72 12.00
C ASP A 15 -22.06 -11.55 11.43
N LEU A 16 -23.28 -11.85 10.99
CA LEU A 16 -24.22 -10.86 10.47
C LEU A 16 -25.06 -10.20 11.57
N ASN A 17 -25.07 -10.77 12.78
CA ASN A 17 -25.82 -10.23 13.91
C ASN A 17 -24.94 -9.34 14.78
N VAL A 18 -24.80 -8.07 14.39
CA VAL A 18 -23.99 -7.11 15.15
C VAL A 18 -24.59 -6.68 16.50
N SER A 19 -25.68 -7.32 16.97
CA SER A 19 -26.45 -6.90 18.16
C SER A 19 -26.39 -7.86 19.34
N ASP A 20 -25.99 -9.11 19.15
CA ASP A 20 -25.77 -10.07 20.22
C ASP A 20 -24.29 -10.11 20.63
N ARG A 21 -23.96 -10.92 21.64
CA ARG A 21 -22.60 -11.40 21.88
C ARG A 21 -22.70 -12.90 21.88
N ASP A 22 -22.00 -13.54 20.97
CA ASP A 22 -21.96 -15.00 20.96
C ASP A 22 -20.75 -15.51 21.76
N ARG A 23 -20.60 -16.83 21.77
CA ARG A 23 -19.46 -17.51 22.40
C ARG A 23 -18.84 -18.44 21.38
N ASP A 24 -18.44 -17.87 20.26
CA ASP A 24 -17.77 -18.59 19.20
C ASP A 24 -16.48 -19.28 19.71
N VAL A 25 -16.26 -20.51 19.25
CA VAL A 25 -15.13 -21.32 19.71
C VAL A 25 -13.81 -20.82 19.15
N ASP A 26 -13.80 -20.29 17.92
CA ASP A 26 -12.61 -19.76 17.29
C ASP A 26 -12.16 -18.49 18.02
N GLU A 27 -13.13 -17.64 18.38
CA GLU A 27 -12.86 -16.42 19.12
C GLU A 27 -12.37 -16.69 20.56
N LEU A 28 -12.92 -17.69 21.25
CA LEU A 28 -12.43 -18.11 22.57
C LEU A 28 -10.97 -18.58 22.51
N ILE A 29 -10.62 -19.38 21.50
CA ILE A 29 -9.25 -19.87 21.31
C ILE A 29 -8.30 -18.72 20.93
N ALA A 30 -8.72 -17.84 20.01
CA ALA A 30 -7.93 -16.68 19.60
C ALA A 30 -7.69 -15.73 20.79
N THR A 31 -8.72 -15.48 21.60
CA THR A 31 -8.63 -14.69 22.83
C THR A 31 -7.64 -15.32 23.80
N ALA A 32 -7.75 -16.62 24.08
CA ALA A 32 -6.81 -17.34 24.95
C ALA A 32 -5.36 -17.27 24.44
N ALA A 33 -5.15 -17.42 23.14
CA ALA A 33 -3.83 -17.37 22.52
C ALA A 33 -3.19 -15.97 22.58
N SER A 34 -4.00 -14.91 22.68
CA SER A 34 -3.52 -13.54 22.84
C SER A 34 -3.09 -13.17 24.27
N PHE A 35 -3.21 -14.09 25.24
CA PHE A 35 -2.91 -13.81 26.64
C PHE A 35 -1.49 -13.25 26.85
N GLY A 36 -1.38 -12.14 27.58
CA GLY A 36 -0.13 -11.39 27.77
C GLY A 36 0.25 -10.45 26.62
N PHE A 37 -0.43 -10.55 25.47
CA PHE A 37 -0.21 -9.73 24.27
C PHE A 37 -1.48 -9.02 23.77
N GLY A 38 -2.58 -9.11 24.52
CA GLY A 38 -3.86 -8.50 24.16
C GLY A 38 -3.76 -6.99 23.96
N ALA A 39 -4.59 -6.45 23.08
CA ALA A 39 -4.54 -5.02 22.77
C ALA A 39 -4.85 -4.17 24.02
N PRO A 40 -4.06 -3.11 24.29
CA PRO A 40 -4.35 -2.15 25.34
C PRO A 40 -5.74 -1.55 25.20
N LEU A 41 -6.47 -1.38 26.31
CA LEU A 41 -7.86 -0.93 26.31
C LEU A 41 -8.07 0.35 25.51
N ASP A 42 -7.16 1.32 25.62
CA ASP A 42 -7.20 2.62 24.94
C ASP A 42 -6.96 2.56 23.42
N ARG A 43 -6.66 1.37 22.89
CA ARG A 43 -6.41 1.13 21.45
C ARG A 43 -7.29 0.03 20.86
N ARG A 44 -8.27 -0.48 21.60
CA ARG A 44 -9.20 -1.51 21.08
C ARG A 44 -10.28 -0.88 20.20
N GLY A 45 -10.79 -1.66 19.25
CA GLY A 45 -11.85 -1.24 18.32
C GLY A 45 -13.10 -0.72 19.04
N ASP A 46 -13.48 -1.35 20.17
CA ASP A 46 -14.64 -0.97 21.00
C ASP A 46 -14.47 0.38 21.72
N ARG A 47 -13.27 0.96 21.71
CA ARG A 47 -13.02 2.32 22.19
C ARG A 47 -12.92 3.36 21.07
N ILE A 48 -13.04 2.94 19.82
CA ILE A 48 -12.97 3.82 18.65
C ILE A 48 -14.39 4.03 18.13
N THR A 49 -14.83 5.29 18.07
CA THR A 49 -16.14 5.66 17.52
C THR A 49 -15.97 6.26 16.13
N VAL A 50 -16.75 5.76 15.16
CA VAL A 50 -16.86 6.27 13.80
C VAL A 50 -18.32 6.46 13.46
N ASP A 51 -18.70 7.68 13.09
CA ASP A 51 -20.08 8.04 12.74
C ASP A 51 -21.11 7.63 13.82
N GLY A 52 -20.75 7.88 15.09
CA GLY A 52 -21.59 7.54 16.25
C GLY A 52 -21.67 6.06 16.61
N LYS A 53 -20.92 5.18 15.91
CA LYS A 53 -20.84 3.74 16.18
C LYS A 53 -19.48 3.35 16.73
N THR A 54 -19.43 2.40 17.65
CA THR A 54 -18.17 1.79 18.10
C THR A 54 -17.88 0.54 17.29
N PHE A 55 -16.62 0.26 16.96
CA PHE A 55 -16.28 -1.03 16.34
C PHE A 55 -16.38 -2.16 17.35
N ARG A 56 -16.76 -3.36 16.93
CA ARG A 56 -16.59 -4.56 17.78
C ARG A 56 -15.10 -4.85 17.89
N TYR A 57 -14.66 -5.33 19.06
CA TYR A 57 -13.29 -5.81 19.24
C TYR A 57 -13.27 -7.32 19.44
N SER A 58 -14.09 -7.80 20.38
CA SER A 58 -14.33 -9.23 20.59
C SER A 58 -15.66 -9.43 21.31
N ASP A 59 -16.31 -10.58 21.11
CA ASP A 59 -17.55 -10.93 21.82
C ASP A 59 -17.27 -11.63 23.14
N VAL A 60 -16.07 -12.19 23.27
CA VAL A 60 -15.56 -12.84 24.47
C VAL A 60 -14.39 -12.08 25.08
N ASP A 61 -14.22 -12.19 26.39
CA ASP A 61 -13.09 -11.65 27.13
C ASP A 61 -12.32 -12.79 27.84
N PHE A 62 -11.14 -12.49 28.40
CA PHE A 62 -10.36 -13.46 29.17
C PHE A 62 -11.14 -14.10 30.34
N ALA A 63 -12.17 -13.43 30.85
CA ALA A 63 -13.04 -13.94 31.90
C ALA A 63 -14.01 -15.04 31.41
N ASP A 64 -14.30 -15.09 30.11
CA ASP A 64 -15.17 -16.09 29.51
C ASP A 64 -14.45 -17.41 29.21
N LEU A 65 -13.12 -17.44 29.36
CA LEU A 65 -12.31 -18.62 29.15
C LEU A 65 -12.55 -19.66 30.26
N SER A 66 -12.77 -20.90 29.85
CA SER A 66 -13.00 -22.03 30.79
C SER A 66 -11.78 -22.40 31.62
N ARG A 67 -10.59 -21.94 31.23
CA ARG A 67 -9.31 -22.20 31.89
C ARG A 67 -8.45 -20.94 31.86
N ASN A 68 -7.61 -20.79 32.88
CA ASN A 68 -6.63 -19.70 32.92
C ASN A 68 -5.52 -19.95 31.89
N PRO A 69 -5.32 -19.08 30.88
CA PRO A 69 -4.27 -19.26 29.87
C PRO A 69 -2.85 -19.26 30.45
N ALA A 70 -2.64 -18.66 31.62
CA ALA A 70 -1.35 -18.71 32.31
C ALA A 70 -0.94 -20.14 32.75
N GLN A 71 -1.89 -21.08 32.76
CA GLN A 71 -1.66 -22.49 33.07
C GLN A 71 -1.54 -23.36 31.82
N ALA A 72 -1.50 -22.76 30.62
CA ALA A 72 -1.33 -23.51 29.38
C ALA A 72 0.00 -24.29 29.39
N PRO A 73 -0.02 -25.60 29.05
CA PRO A 73 1.20 -26.38 28.94
C PRO A 73 2.11 -25.82 27.85
N SER A 74 3.43 -26.01 27.99
CA SER A 74 4.36 -25.62 26.93
C SER A 74 4.11 -26.48 25.69
N TYR A 75 4.33 -25.92 24.50
CA TYR A 75 4.15 -26.65 23.24
C TYR A 75 4.93 -27.98 23.23
N ALA A 76 6.16 -27.99 23.75
CA ALA A 76 7.01 -29.18 23.83
C ALA A 76 6.45 -30.32 24.71
N SER A 77 5.47 -30.03 25.58
CA SER A 77 4.82 -31.02 26.44
C SER A 77 3.51 -31.59 25.85
N LEU A 78 3.06 -31.07 24.71
CA LEU A 78 1.87 -31.57 24.04
C LEU A 78 2.15 -32.94 23.40
N PRO A 79 1.29 -33.96 23.60
CA PRO A 79 1.44 -35.24 22.93
C PRO A 79 1.17 -35.08 21.42
N ALA A 80 1.72 -35.98 20.60
CA ALA A 80 1.47 -36.00 19.16
C ALA A 80 -0.03 -36.13 18.80
N SER A 81 -0.85 -36.65 19.71
CA SER A 81 -2.31 -36.72 19.56
C SER A 81 -3.00 -35.36 19.63
N SER A 82 -2.33 -34.30 20.09
CA SER A 82 -2.87 -32.93 20.12
C SER A 82 -2.87 -32.25 18.74
N GLY A 83 -2.12 -32.77 17.78
CA GLY A 83 -1.99 -32.22 16.44
C GLY A 83 -0.53 -32.07 16.00
N ALA A 84 -0.34 -31.47 14.83
CA ALA A 84 0.98 -31.23 14.26
C ALA A 84 1.07 -29.80 13.71
N VAL A 85 2.26 -29.21 13.80
CA VAL A 85 2.57 -27.97 13.06
C VAL A 85 2.73 -28.36 11.60
N LEU A 86 1.90 -27.75 10.76
CA LEU A 86 1.91 -28.03 9.33
C LEU A 86 3.04 -27.24 8.66
N ASN A 87 3.81 -27.94 7.83
CA ASN A 87 4.58 -27.31 6.78
C ASN A 87 3.57 -26.83 5.74
N LEU A 88 3.37 -25.52 5.69
CA LEU A 88 2.52 -24.89 4.69
C LEU A 88 3.45 -24.37 3.60
N PHE A 89 3.48 -25.07 2.48
CA PHE A 89 4.40 -24.80 1.39
C PHE A 89 4.52 -23.27 1.09
N ALA A 90 5.76 -22.76 1.09
CA ALA A 90 6.14 -21.35 0.91
C ALA A 90 5.71 -20.34 2.00
N PHE A 91 4.87 -20.73 2.96
CA PHE A 91 4.36 -19.86 4.02
C PHE A 91 4.85 -20.26 5.42
N SER A 92 5.15 -21.54 5.65
CA SER A 92 5.65 -22.11 6.90
C SER A 92 6.49 -23.35 6.61
N ASP A 93 7.67 -23.47 7.20
CA ASP A 93 8.52 -24.66 7.10
C ASP A 93 8.13 -25.77 8.11
N GLY A 94 7.03 -25.60 8.82
CA GLY A 94 6.58 -26.53 9.85
C GLY A 94 7.29 -26.37 11.19
N THR A 95 8.04 -25.28 11.38
CA THR A 95 8.74 -24.98 12.63
C THR A 95 8.14 -23.76 13.33
N ILE A 96 8.12 -23.80 14.67
CA ILE A 96 7.70 -22.66 15.48
C ILE A 96 8.86 -21.67 15.57
N GLN A 97 8.64 -20.47 15.07
CA GLN A 97 9.64 -19.40 15.08
C GLN A 97 9.45 -18.49 16.30
N PRO A 98 10.53 -18.12 17.02
CA PRO A 98 10.43 -17.17 18.11
C PRO A 98 10.10 -15.77 17.60
N GLY A 99 9.33 -15.01 18.38
CA GLY A 99 9.10 -13.60 18.10
C GLY A 99 10.40 -12.78 18.15
N VAL A 100 10.53 -11.80 17.26
CA VAL A 100 11.67 -10.87 17.22
C VAL A 100 11.28 -9.50 17.75
N ALA A 101 12.20 -8.87 18.50
CA ALA A 101 12.00 -7.51 18.98
C ALA A 101 12.03 -6.52 17.81
N PHE A 102 10.95 -5.74 17.66
CA PHE A 102 10.84 -4.71 16.64
C PHE A 102 11.90 -3.61 16.82
N GLY A 103 12.41 -3.07 15.71
CA GLY A 103 13.43 -2.02 15.71
C GLY A 103 14.86 -2.53 15.88
N THR A 104 15.05 -3.85 15.89
CA THR A 104 16.36 -4.51 15.84
C THR A 104 16.64 -5.05 14.44
N PRO A 105 17.92 -5.24 14.04
CA PRO A 105 18.25 -5.87 12.76
C PRO A 105 17.55 -7.21 12.52
N ALA A 106 17.33 -8.01 13.57
CA ALA A 106 16.61 -9.28 13.50
C ALA A 106 15.14 -9.12 13.06
N SER A 107 14.52 -7.97 13.32
CA SER A 107 13.18 -7.64 12.81
C SER A 107 13.16 -7.14 11.36
N GLY A 108 14.33 -7.06 10.72
CA GLY A 108 14.50 -6.47 9.40
C GLY A 108 14.37 -4.94 9.38
N ILE A 109 14.20 -4.30 10.54
CA ILE A 109 14.02 -2.85 10.69
C ILE A 109 14.86 -2.37 11.85
N ARG A 110 15.67 -1.33 11.63
CA ARG A 110 16.43 -0.67 12.70
C ARG A 110 16.48 0.83 12.51
N ALA A 111 16.89 1.54 13.57
CA ALA A 111 17.22 2.96 13.46
C ALA A 111 18.29 3.17 12.38
N ASP A 112 18.10 4.23 11.60
CA ASP A 112 19.13 4.72 10.68
C ASP A 112 20.29 5.32 11.48
N SER A 113 21.48 5.22 10.90
CA SER A 113 22.73 5.71 11.48
C SER A 113 23.60 6.45 10.46
N THR A 114 23.13 6.61 9.22
CA THR A 114 23.98 6.99 8.10
C THR A 114 23.34 8.07 7.23
N ASP A 115 22.17 7.83 6.67
CA ASP A 115 21.63 8.63 5.56
C ASP A 115 20.70 9.77 6.02
N TYR A 116 20.07 9.63 7.18
CA TYR A 116 18.99 10.49 7.67
C TYR A 116 19.20 10.93 9.13
N PRO A 117 20.38 11.51 9.48
CA PRO A 117 20.67 11.91 10.85
C PRO A 117 19.68 12.98 11.35
N GLY A 118 19.28 12.87 12.63
CA GLY A 118 18.42 13.86 13.30
C GLY A 118 16.92 13.77 12.98
N LEU A 119 16.49 12.78 12.19
CA LEU A 119 15.09 12.64 11.76
C LEU A 119 14.31 11.51 12.45
N ASP A 120 14.88 10.86 13.47
CA ASP A 120 14.30 9.66 14.11
C ASP A 120 13.89 8.59 13.07
N ALA A 121 14.75 8.43 12.07
CA ALA A 121 14.52 7.58 10.91
C ALA A 121 14.89 6.13 11.19
N PHE A 122 14.19 5.23 10.51
CA PHE A 122 14.39 3.79 10.51
C PHE A 122 14.50 3.31 9.06
N VAL A 123 15.31 2.26 8.85
CA VAL A 123 15.57 1.66 7.54
C VAL A 123 15.29 0.17 7.58
N LEU A 124 14.99 -0.39 6.42
CA LEU A 124 14.88 -1.83 6.23
C LEU A 124 16.29 -2.41 6.04
N VAL A 125 16.58 -3.51 6.73
CA VAL A 125 17.87 -4.20 6.65
C VAL A 125 17.72 -5.67 6.29
N ASP A 126 18.74 -6.22 5.66
CA ASP A 126 18.87 -7.64 5.37
C ASP A 126 19.36 -8.43 6.60
N PRO A 127 19.47 -9.77 6.53
CA PRO A 127 20.00 -10.58 7.63
C PRO A 127 21.46 -10.27 8.02
N GLN A 128 22.22 -9.59 7.16
CA GLN A 128 23.58 -9.12 7.41
C GLN A 128 23.61 -7.68 7.94
N ASN A 129 22.45 -7.13 8.33
CA ASN A 129 22.25 -5.79 8.85
C ASN A 129 22.66 -4.66 7.86
N GLN A 130 22.66 -4.96 6.57
CA GLN A 130 22.89 -3.96 5.52
C GLN A 130 21.56 -3.32 5.10
N PRO A 131 21.52 -1.99 4.88
CA PRO A 131 20.31 -1.34 4.37
C PRO A 131 19.88 -1.91 3.01
N ARG A 132 18.63 -2.37 2.90
CA ARG A 132 18.08 -2.94 1.66
C ARG A 132 17.86 -1.92 0.56
N PHE A 133 17.59 -0.67 0.95
CA PHE A 133 17.22 0.42 0.04
C PHE A 133 17.99 1.70 0.38
N ALA A 134 19.31 1.57 0.53
CA ALA A 134 20.20 2.72 0.61
C ALA A 134 20.06 3.61 -0.64
N PRO A 135 20.24 4.94 -0.52
CA PRO A 135 20.15 5.85 -1.66
C PRO A 135 21.05 5.43 -2.83
N LYS A 136 20.46 5.27 -4.01
CA LYS A 136 21.16 4.97 -5.26
C LYS A 136 20.59 5.79 -6.42
N ALA A 137 21.38 5.92 -7.49
CA ALA A 137 20.90 6.53 -8.72
C ALA A 137 19.95 5.60 -9.48
N GLY A 138 18.99 6.18 -10.19
CA GLY A 138 18.19 5.46 -11.19
C GLY A 138 19.07 5.01 -12.35
N ALA A 139 18.62 3.98 -13.07
CA ALA A 139 19.38 3.39 -14.17
C ALA A 139 19.48 4.31 -15.40
N GLU A 140 18.58 5.28 -15.51
CA GLU A 140 18.40 6.08 -16.71
C GLU A 140 19.33 7.29 -16.78
N ALA A 141 19.80 7.60 -17.99
CA ALA A 141 20.48 8.86 -18.25
C ALA A 141 19.55 10.04 -17.95
N GLY A 142 20.05 11.02 -17.18
CA GLY A 142 19.25 12.16 -16.74
C GLY A 142 18.14 11.79 -15.75
N GLY A 143 18.19 10.62 -15.10
CA GLY A 143 17.28 10.23 -14.03
C GLY A 143 17.61 10.87 -12.68
N ILE A 144 17.03 10.33 -11.61
CA ILE A 144 17.31 10.77 -10.23
C ILE A 144 18.66 10.19 -9.78
N SER A 145 19.56 11.03 -9.27
CA SER A 145 20.84 10.63 -8.68
C SER A 145 20.69 10.11 -7.25
N ALA A 146 21.71 9.42 -6.72
CA ALA A 146 21.71 8.94 -5.33
C ALA A 146 21.57 10.08 -4.30
N ILE A 147 22.19 11.24 -4.58
CA ILE A 147 22.10 12.43 -3.72
C ILE A 147 20.67 12.98 -3.71
N GLU A 148 20.04 13.06 -4.88
CA GLU A 148 18.65 13.51 -5.01
C GLU A 148 17.67 12.53 -4.35
N ALA A 149 17.85 11.23 -4.54
CA ALA A 149 17.02 10.19 -3.91
C ALA A 149 17.09 10.28 -2.37
N ARG A 150 18.30 10.45 -1.81
CA ARG A 150 18.48 10.66 -0.38
C ARG A 150 17.76 11.92 0.10
N GLU A 151 17.92 13.03 -0.61
CA GLU A 151 17.35 14.32 -0.21
C GLU A 151 15.82 14.35 -0.29
N LEU A 152 15.23 13.69 -1.29
CA LEU A 152 13.78 13.51 -1.40
C LEU A 152 13.20 12.76 -0.19
N VAL A 153 13.84 11.64 0.22
CA VAL A 153 13.42 10.90 1.43
C VAL A 153 13.65 11.72 2.69
N ARG A 154 14.80 12.39 2.81
CA ARG A 154 15.13 13.27 3.95
C ARG A 154 14.08 14.37 4.11
N ALA A 155 13.72 15.05 3.03
CA ALA A 155 12.71 16.12 3.03
C ALA A 155 11.32 15.59 3.39
N GLY A 156 10.91 14.42 2.87
CA GLY A 156 9.66 13.77 3.25
C GLY A 156 9.61 13.42 4.73
N LEU A 157 10.67 12.81 5.28
CA LEU A 157 10.77 12.52 6.72
C LEU A 157 10.72 13.79 7.58
N ALA A 158 11.37 14.87 7.13
CA ALA A 158 11.31 16.15 7.82
C ALA A 158 9.86 16.66 7.87
N VAL A 159 9.14 16.70 6.74
CA VAL A 159 7.73 17.10 6.72
C VAL A 159 6.88 16.22 7.63
N ALA A 160 7.07 14.90 7.60
CA ALA A 160 6.35 13.97 8.48
C ALA A 160 6.55 14.29 9.98
N ASN A 161 7.78 14.64 10.39
CA ASN A 161 8.09 14.98 11.77
C ASN A 161 7.44 16.30 12.26
N HIS A 162 7.05 17.19 11.34
CA HIS A 162 6.26 18.39 11.66
C HIS A 162 4.75 18.14 11.56
N THR A 163 4.32 17.11 10.84
CA THR A 163 2.92 16.86 10.52
C THR A 163 2.19 16.27 11.72
N ARG A 164 1.01 16.80 12.04
CA ARG A 164 0.09 16.20 13.02
C ARG A 164 -0.47 14.89 12.47
N ALA A 165 -0.31 13.81 13.23
CA ALA A 165 -0.95 12.53 12.96
C ALA A 165 -2.49 12.63 13.05
N GLN A 166 -3.18 11.94 12.14
CA GLN A 166 -4.64 11.84 12.11
C GLN A 166 -5.16 10.53 12.70
N ILE A 167 -4.39 9.44 12.55
CA ILE A 167 -4.81 8.10 12.95
C ILE A 167 -4.03 7.56 14.17
N ARG A 168 -3.56 8.45 15.05
CA ARG A 168 -2.71 8.07 16.20
C ARG A 168 -3.22 8.64 17.52
N THR A 169 -2.99 7.85 18.58
CA THR A 169 -3.16 8.25 19.98
C THR A 169 -1.81 8.17 20.72
N PRO A 170 -1.53 9.12 21.63
CA PRO A 170 -2.32 10.31 21.95
C PRO A 170 -2.38 11.31 20.79
N PHE A 171 -3.39 12.18 20.77
CA PHE A 171 -3.47 13.26 19.78
C PHE A 171 -2.31 14.25 19.96
N GLY A 172 -1.95 14.95 18.88
CA GLY A 172 -0.85 15.93 18.91
C GLY A 172 0.54 15.31 18.76
N THR A 173 0.64 14.05 18.29
CA THR A 173 1.91 13.41 17.95
C THR A 173 2.24 13.54 16.45
N GLN A 174 3.50 13.33 16.09
CA GLN A 174 3.94 13.35 14.71
C GLN A 174 3.29 12.24 13.87
N ALA A 175 3.02 12.54 12.60
CA ALA A 175 2.65 11.53 11.61
C ALA A 175 3.76 10.49 11.48
N ARG A 176 3.38 9.22 11.41
CA ARG A 176 4.35 8.12 11.29
C ARG A 176 4.19 7.39 9.96
N VAL A 177 5.10 7.64 9.04
CA VAL A 177 5.00 7.20 7.64
C VAL A 177 6.30 6.56 7.13
N GLY A 178 6.17 5.71 6.12
CA GLY A 178 7.27 5.33 5.22
C GLY A 178 7.31 6.28 4.02
N VAL A 179 8.51 6.65 3.59
CA VAL A 179 8.78 7.50 2.43
C VAL A 179 9.67 6.73 1.46
N VAL A 180 9.27 6.68 0.20
CA VAL A 180 9.99 5.99 -0.87
C VAL A 180 10.18 6.89 -2.07
N VAL A 181 11.28 6.70 -2.78
CA VAL A 181 11.50 7.25 -4.12
C VAL A 181 11.71 6.10 -5.08
N VAL A 182 11.04 6.14 -6.22
CA VAL A 182 11.22 5.20 -7.33
C VAL A 182 11.63 5.94 -8.61
N ASP A 183 12.37 5.28 -9.50
CA ASP A 183 12.52 5.76 -10.88
C ASP A 183 11.30 5.39 -11.74
N THR A 184 11.33 5.80 -13.02
CA THR A 184 10.31 5.49 -14.04
C THR A 184 10.17 4.00 -14.34
N GLU A 185 11.20 3.20 -14.08
CA GLU A 185 11.21 1.73 -14.18
C GLU A 185 10.61 1.06 -12.93
N GLY A 186 10.15 1.85 -11.95
CA GLY A 186 9.57 1.37 -10.70
C GLY A 186 10.61 0.78 -9.73
N SER A 187 11.91 0.99 -9.97
CA SER A 187 12.97 0.59 -9.06
C SER A 187 13.06 1.53 -7.87
N ILE A 188 13.10 0.98 -6.66
CA ILE A 188 13.27 1.77 -5.43
C ILE A 188 14.69 2.36 -5.42
N LEU A 189 14.79 3.69 -5.34
CA LEU A 189 16.05 4.43 -5.27
C LEU A 189 16.45 4.76 -3.84
N ALA A 190 15.48 4.96 -2.96
CA ALA A 190 15.69 5.17 -1.54
C ALA A 190 14.39 4.85 -0.78
N PHE A 191 14.52 4.32 0.44
CA PHE A 191 13.40 4.15 1.37
C PHE A 191 13.85 4.39 2.80
N ALA A 192 13.09 5.16 3.55
CA ALA A 192 13.18 5.22 5.00
C ALA A 192 11.82 5.53 5.61
N ARG A 193 11.69 5.31 6.91
CA ARG A 193 10.43 5.51 7.64
C ARG A 193 10.69 6.19 8.96
N THR A 194 9.72 6.95 9.45
CA THR A 194 9.77 7.44 10.82
C THR A 194 9.64 6.25 11.79
N ARG A 195 10.14 6.40 13.02
CA ARG A 195 9.86 5.46 14.12
C ARG A 195 8.39 5.09 14.19
N ASP A 196 8.11 3.80 14.38
CA ASP A 196 6.76 3.29 14.65
C ASP A 196 5.72 3.64 13.57
N ALA A 197 6.17 3.86 12.32
CA ALA A 197 5.27 3.86 11.17
C ALA A 197 4.56 2.49 11.08
N PRO A 198 3.35 2.40 10.51
CA PRO A 198 2.69 1.13 10.28
C PRO A 198 3.48 0.22 9.34
N MET A 199 3.43 -1.10 9.60
CA MET A 199 4.15 -2.10 8.80
C MET A 199 3.64 -2.18 7.36
N PHE A 200 2.32 -2.13 7.17
CA PHE A 200 1.70 -2.12 5.84
C PHE A 200 2.18 -0.92 4.98
N GLY A 201 2.57 0.18 5.63
CA GLY A 201 3.02 1.40 4.95
C GLY A 201 4.27 1.19 4.10
N ILE A 202 5.04 0.13 4.35
CA ILE A 202 6.22 -0.22 3.56
C ILE A 202 5.82 -0.51 2.11
N ASP A 203 4.96 -1.49 1.89
CA ASP A 203 4.55 -1.89 0.54
C ASP A 203 3.60 -0.86 -0.09
N VAL A 204 2.69 -0.29 0.71
CA VAL A 204 1.72 0.69 0.21
C VAL A 204 2.41 1.97 -0.28
N ALA A 205 3.47 2.46 0.39
CA ALA A 205 4.23 3.62 -0.11
C ALA A 205 4.85 3.33 -1.48
N VAL A 206 5.39 2.12 -1.68
CA VAL A 206 5.97 1.66 -2.95
C VAL A 206 4.90 1.59 -4.04
N GLN A 207 3.74 1.00 -3.74
CA GLN A 207 2.60 0.93 -4.68
C GLN A 207 2.12 2.31 -5.10
N LYS A 208 1.99 3.25 -4.16
CA LYS A 208 1.61 4.64 -4.46
C LYS A 208 2.64 5.33 -5.37
N ALA A 209 3.94 5.23 -5.05
CA ALA A 209 5.00 5.81 -5.88
C ALA A 209 5.00 5.24 -7.30
N ARG A 210 4.92 3.91 -7.41
CA ARG A 210 4.84 3.23 -8.72
C ARG A 210 3.61 3.59 -9.50
N SER A 211 2.46 3.75 -8.85
CA SER A 211 1.23 4.20 -9.52
C SER A 211 1.40 5.61 -10.08
N ALA A 212 1.96 6.53 -9.29
CA ALA A 212 2.24 7.89 -9.76
C ALA A 212 3.20 7.92 -10.95
N ALA A 213 4.30 7.15 -10.88
CA ALA A 213 5.27 7.06 -11.98
C ALA A 213 4.66 6.39 -13.22
N PHE A 214 4.02 5.23 -13.05
CA PHE A 214 3.50 4.44 -14.17
C PHE A 214 2.37 5.16 -14.90
N PHE A 215 1.33 5.63 -14.22
CA PHE A 215 0.18 6.26 -14.89
C PHE A 215 0.47 7.68 -15.40
N SER A 216 1.63 8.27 -15.04
CA SER A 216 2.12 9.52 -15.63
C SER A 216 3.15 9.28 -16.76
N SER A 217 3.49 8.02 -17.03
CA SER A 217 4.46 7.61 -18.04
C SER A 217 3.79 7.43 -19.39
N ASP A 218 4.58 7.60 -20.44
CA ASP A 218 4.14 7.43 -21.82
C ASP A 218 3.93 5.97 -22.24
N ILE A 219 4.48 5.05 -21.44
CA ILE A 219 4.43 3.62 -21.73
C ILE A 219 3.24 2.91 -21.07
N ALA A 220 2.47 3.63 -20.24
CA ALA A 220 1.43 3.04 -19.40
C ALA A 220 0.39 2.26 -20.22
N GLU A 221 -0.06 2.84 -21.32
CA GLU A 221 -1.02 2.23 -22.24
C GLU A 221 -0.47 0.96 -22.89
N THR A 222 0.72 1.05 -23.48
CA THR A 222 1.32 -0.10 -24.17
C THR A 222 1.59 -1.25 -23.21
N GLU A 223 2.10 -0.97 -22.01
CA GLU A 223 2.41 -2.02 -21.05
C GLU A 223 1.18 -2.60 -20.37
N LEU A 224 0.15 -1.79 -20.11
CA LEU A 224 -1.09 -2.30 -19.55
C LEU A 224 -1.83 -3.17 -20.57
N ALA A 225 -1.98 -2.72 -21.82
CA ALA A 225 -2.63 -3.47 -22.88
C ALA A 225 -1.86 -4.75 -23.28
N ALA A 226 -0.55 -4.82 -23.03
CA ALA A 226 0.26 -6.01 -23.30
C ALA A 226 0.17 -7.09 -22.21
N LEU A 227 -0.50 -6.82 -21.08
CA LEU A 227 -0.66 -7.81 -20.02
C LEU A 227 -1.60 -8.93 -20.46
N PRO A 228 -1.34 -10.19 -20.06
CA PRO A 228 -2.28 -11.27 -20.31
C PRO A 228 -3.58 -11.05 -19.53
N ASP A 229 -4.74 -11.34 -20.13
CA ASP A 229 -6.05 -11.20 -19.50
C ASP A 229 -6.06 -11.75 -18.07
N ALA A 230 -6.73 -11.04 -17.15
CA ALA A 230 -7.04 -11.61 -15.85
C ALA A 230 -8.10 -12.69 -16.01
N VAL A 231 -7.78 -13.94 -15.66
CA VAL A 231 -8.71 -15.08 -15.74
C VAL A 231 -9.13 -15.47 -14.33
N TYR A 232 -10.41 -15.27 -14.02
CA TYR A 232 -10.95 -15.59 -12.71
C TYR A 232 -11.11 -17.10 -12.53
N LEU A 233 -11.11 -17.57 -11.28
CA LEU A 233 -11.33 -18.99 -10.97
C LEU A 233 -12.78 -19.26 -10.55
N ASN A 234 -13.27 -20.44 -10.94
CA ASN A 234 -14.47 -21.05 -10.36
C ASN A 234 -14.17 -21.55 -8.94
N ALA A 235 -15.22 -21.89 -8.19
CA ALA A 235 -15.07 -22.40 -6.82
C ALA A 235 -14.25 -23.70 -6.71
N ASP A 236 -14.18 -24.49 -7.78
CA ASP A 236 -13.36 -25.70 -7.87
C ASP A 236 -11.89 -25.42 -8.26
N GLY A 237 -11.50 -24.14 -8.40
CA GLY A 237 -10.16 -23.73 -8.79
C GLY A 237 -9.86 -23.81 -10.28
N THR A 238 -10.84 -24.14 -11.13
CA THR A 238 -10.67 -24.13 -12.59
C THR A 238 -10.85 -22.72 -13.18
N PRO A 239 -10.23 -22.39 -14.33
CA PRO A 239 -10.48 -21.13 -15.02
C PRO A 239 -11.97 -20.92 -15.36
N SER A 240 -12.51 -19.78 -14.97
CA SER A 240 -13.86 -19.34 -15.29
C SER A 240 -13.96 -18.67 -16.66
N SER A 241 -15.18 -18.38 -17.11
CA SER A 241 -15.44 -17.57 -18.30
C SER A 241 -15.23 -16.07 -18.08
N THR A 242 -15.13 -15.62 -16.82
CA THR A 242 -14.90 -14.21 -16.50
C THR A 242 -13.45 -13.85 -16.78
N ARG A 243 -13.25 -12.96 -17.75
CA ARG A 243 -11.95 -12.44 -18.19
C ARG A 243 -11.96 -10.92 -18.17
N VAL A 244 -10.81 -10.34 -17.87
CA VAL A 244 -10.56 -8.90 -18.01
C VAL A 244 -9.41 -8.72 -18.99
N ASP A 245 -9.71 -8.20 -20.18
CA ASP A 245 -8.72 -7.73 -21.14
C ASP A 245 -8.23 -6.35 -20.67
N PHE A 246 -6.93 -6.18 -20.50
CA PHE A 246 -6.36 -4.92 -20.03
C PHE A 246 -6.32 -3.83 -21.10
N GLY A 247 -6.36 -4.20 -22.39
CA GLY A 247 -6.58 -3.26 -23.50
C GLY A 247 -7.97 -2.62 -23.43
N ASP A 248 -9.01 -3.41 -23.17
CA ASP A 248 -10.37 -2.89 -22.96
C ASP A 248 -10.42 -1.91 -21.77
N VAL A 249 -9.65 -2.15 -20.71
CA VAL A 249 -9.55 -1.24 -19.57
C VAL A 249 -8.88 0.09 -19.98
N VAL A 250 -7.84 0.04 -20.81
CA VAL A 250 -7.20 1.25 -21.35
C VAL A 250 -8.19 2.04 -22.20
N ASP A 251 -8.87 1.40 -23.15
CA ASP A 251 -9.84 2.04 -24.05
C ASP A 251 -11.02 2.65 -23.28
N ALA A 252 -11.54 1.92 -22.29
CA ALA A 252 -12.60 2.41 -21.41
C ALA A 252 -12.13 3.63 -20.60
N THR A 253 -10.87 3.63 -20.15
CA THR A 253 -10.30 4.77 -19.41
C THR A 253 -10.14 5.99 -20.31
N GLN A 254 -9.53 5.85 -21.49
CA GLN A 254 -9.40 6.95 -22.45
C GLN A 254 -10.78 7.54 -22.83
N THR A 255 -11.76 6.67 -23.09
CA THR A 255 -13.15 7.06 -23.39
C THR A 255 -13.79 7.81 -22.23
N PHE A 256 -13.62 7.31 -21.00
CA PHE A 256 -14.19 7.94 -19.81
C PHE A 256 -13.66 9.36 -19.57
N PHE A 257 -12.38 9.59 -19.88
CA PHE A 257 -11.76 10.90 -19.78
C PHE A 257 -12.06 11.81 -20.98
N ALA A 258 -12.61 11.27 -22.07
CA ALA A 258 -12.67 11.92 -23.38
C ALA A 258 -11.28 12.36 -23.89
N GLU A 259 -10.25 11.58 -23.55
CA GLU A 259 -8.84 11.83 -23.86
C GLU A 259 -8.24 10.59 -24.55
N PRO A 260 -8.31 10.47 -25.89
CA PRO A 260 -7.78 9.32 -26.62
C PRO A 260 -6.26 9.13 -26.46
N ASN A 261 -5.55 10.20 -26.08
CA ASN A 261 -4.11 10.18 -25.85
C ASN A 261 -3.78 10.27 -24.35
N LEU A 262 -4.68 9.84 -23.44
CA LEU A 262 -4.50 10.00 -21.99
C LEU A 262 -3.12 9.56 -21.49
N PHE A 263 -2.56 8.50 -22.11
CA PHE A 263 -1.26 7.93 -21.76
C PHE A 263 -0.18 8.10 -22.83
N ALA A 264 -0.51 8.49 -24.07
CA ALA A 264 0.45 8.48 -25.18
C ALA A 264 1.45 9.66 -25.14
N SER A 265 2.76 9.44 -25.33
CA SER A 265 3.69 10.54 -25.62
C SER A 265 3.69 10.92 -27.09
N GLY A 266 3.61 12.21 -27.36
CA GLY A 266 3.78 12.76 -28.70
C GLY A 266 5.19 13.27 -29.01
N GLN A 267 6.18 13.11 -28.10
CA GLN A 267 7.37 13.98 -28.10
C GLN A 267 8.71 13.34 -27.67
N GLY A 268 8.78 12.01 -27.51
CA GLY A 268 10.02 11.34 -27.09
C GLY A 268 10.44 11.61 -25.63
N LEU A 269 9.53 12.16 -24.84
CA LEU A 269 9.65 12.30 -23.39
C LEU A 269 9.21 10.99 -22.73
N ARG A 270 9.72 10.68 -21.54
CA ARG A 270 9.23 9.56 -20.70
C ARG A 270 7.88 9.86 -20.02
N ALA A 271 7.32 11.03 -20.29
CA ALA A 271 6.09 11.51 -19.69
C ALA A 271 4.92 11.35 -20.66
N GLY A 272 3.81 10.85 -20.14
CA GLY A 272 2.50 11.04 -20.74
C GLY A 272 2.07 12.52 -20.66
N PRO A 273 0.94 12.89 -21.29
CA PRO A 273 0.47 14.26 -21.32
C PRO A 273 -0.02 14.76 -19.96
N TYR A 274 -0.39 13.83 -19.08
CA TYR A 274 -0.93 14.14 -17.76
C TYR A 274 -0.17 13.45 -16.63
N ALA A 275 0.03 14.21 -15.55
CA ALA A 275 0.53 13.72 -14.26
C ALA A 275 -0.65 13.19 -13.43
N LEU A 276 -0.77 11.87 -13.35
CA LEU A 276 -1.85 11.17 -12.63
C LEU A 276 -1.35 10.66 -11.27
N THR A 277 -1.85 11.25 -10.19
CA THR A 277 -1.54 10.81 -8.82
C THR A 277 -2.47 9.69 -8.37
N PRO A 278 -2.09 8.88 -7.36
CA PRO A 278 -3.00 7.91 -6.74
C PRO A 278 -4.30 8.51 -6.22
N ARG A 279 -4.33 9.82 -5.93
CA ARG A 279 -5.56 10.54 -5.60
C ARG A 279 -6.51 10.61 -6.79
N ALA A 280 -5.99 10.99 -7.96
CA ALA A 280 -6.76 11.03 -9.19
C ALA A 280 -7.25 9.64 -9.59
N LEU A 281 -6.36 8.64 -9.54
CA LEU A 281 -6.70 7.24 -9.79
C LEU A 281 -7.81 6.77 -8.84
N GLY A 282 -7.68 7.09 -7.55
CA GLY A 282 -8.69 6.80 -6.54
C GLY A 282 -10.04 7.47 -6.77
N ASN A 283 -10.11 8.61 -7.49
CA ASN A 283 -11.39 9.18 -7.88
C ASN A 283 -12.11 8.34 -8.93
N VAL A 284 -11.37 7.71 -9.85
CA VAL A 284 -11.90 6.93 -10.98
C VAL A 284 -11.88 5.40 -10.75
N SER A 285 -11.43 4.95 -9.57
CA SER A 285 -11.51 3.57 -9.08
C SER A 285 -12.66 3.35 -8.09
N ARG A 286 -13.73 4.15 -8.19
CA ARG A 286 -14.90 4.04 -7.30
C ARG A 286 -16.02 3.22 -7.94
N PRO A 287 -16.76 2.42 -7.14
CA PRO A 287 -17.93 1.70 -7.65
C PRO A 287 -19.09 2.63 -8.01
N PHE A 288 -19.02 3.89 -7.59
CA PHE A 288 -19.87 4.98 -8.02
C PHE A 288 -19.03 6.22 -8.30
N PHE A 289 -19.14 6.78 -9.51
CA PHE A 289 -18.48 8.02 -9.91
C PHE A 289 -19.51 9.13 -10.13
N PRO A 290 -19.31 10.34 -9.56
CA PRO A 290 -18.20 10.72 -8.69
C PRO A 290 -18.32 10.10 -7.30
N ASP A 291 -17.18 10.04 -6.61
CA ASP A 291 -17.09 9.50 -5.25
C ASP A 291 -18.11 10.15 -4.30
N GLY A 292 -18.75 9.34 -3.47
CA GLY A 292 -19.78 9.79 -2.51
C GLY A 292 -21.20 9.94 -3.07
N ILE A 293 -21.43 9.85 -4.38
CA ILE A 293 -22.78 9.87 -4.97
C ILE A 293 -23.22 8.45 -5.29
N ARG A 294 -24.21 7.93 -4.55
CA ARG A 294 -24.72 6.56 -4.77
C ARG A 294 -25.62 6.49 -6.01
N GLY A 295 -25.58 5.35 -6.71
CA GLY A 295 -26.49 5.04 -7.82
C GLY A 295 -26.02 5.53 -9.20
N THR A 296 -24.85 6.14 -9.31
CA THR A 296 -24.21 6.45 -10.60
C THR A 296 -23.47 5.24 -11.16
N ALA A 297 -22.92 5.36 -12.38
CA ALA A 297 -22.03 4.33 -12.92
C ALA A 297 -20.69 4.31 -12.18
N ASN A 298 -19.96 3.19 -12.23
CA ASN A 298 -18.61 3.08 -11.69
C ASN A 298 -17.60 3.89 -12.54
N GLY A 299 -16.46 4.21 -11.94
CA GLY A 299 -15.31 4.69 -12.70
C GLY A 299 -14.65 3.56 -13.50
N PRO A 300 -13.84 3.89 -14.53
CA PRO A 300 -13.30 2.94 -15.50
C PRO A 300 -12.31 1.95 -14.88
N LEU A 301 -11.70 2.28 -13.73
CA LEU A 301 -10.77 1.41 -13.04
C LEU A 301 -11.43 0.55 -11.94
N SER A 302 -12.75 0.68 -11.79
CA SER A 302 -13.55 -0.04 -10.80
C SER A 302 -14.44 -1.07 -11.46
N LYS A 303 -14.80 -2.11 -10.72
CA LYS A 303 -15.95 -2.95 -11.07
C LYS A 303 -17.28 -2.21 -10.86
N PRO A 304 -18.35 -2.57 -11.60
CA PRO A 304 -19.71 -2.19 -11.24
C PRO A 304 -20.05 -2.66 -9.83
N PHE A 305 -20.85 -1.89 -9.09
CA PHE A 305 -21.12 -2.15 -7.67
C PHE A 305 -21.64 -3.57 -7.38
N ALA A 306 -22.45 -4.15 -8.28
CA ALA A 306 -22.97 -5.52 -8.12
C ALA A 306 -21.87 -6.60 -8.05
N ASN A 307 -20.69 -6.32 -8.61
CA ASN A 307 -19.54 -7.22 -8.65
C ASN A 307 -18.36 -6.71 -7.80
N TRP A 308 -18.54 -5.59 -7.10
CA TRP A 308 -17.49 -4.91 -6.37
C TRP A 308 -17.46 -5.35 -4.90
N SER A 309 -16.27 -5.52 -4.35
CA SER A 309 -16.06 -5.63 -2.91
C SER A 309 -14.70 -5.03 -2.52
N PRO A 310 -14.42 -4.81 -1.22
CA PRO A 310 -13.07 -4.44 -0.78
C PRO A 310 -11.96 -5.44 -1.18
N PHE A 311 -12.32 -6.66 -1.59
CA PHE A 311 -11.40 -7.71 -2.04
C PHE A 311 -11.42 -7.94 -3.56
N SER A 312 -12.30 -7.24 -4.29
CA SER A 312 -12.41 -7.31 -5.75
C SER A 312 -12.92 -5.95 -6.22
N ASP A 313 -11.99 -5.00 -6.33
CA ASP A 313 -12.30 -3.58 -6.49
C ASP A 313 -12.23 -3.09 -7.94
N GLY A 314 -11.54 -3.83 -8.82
CA GLY A 314 -11.33 -3.49 -10.21
C GLY A 314 -9.88 -3.71 -10.59
N LEU A 315 -9.29 -2.76 -11.32
CA LEU A 315 -7.94 -2.90 -11.88
C LEU A 315 -6.89 -3.30 -10.83
N GLN A 316 -7.00 -2.77 -9.59
CA GLN A 316 -6.06 -3.11 -8.52
C GLN A 316 -6.04 -4.62 -8.22
N PHE A 317 -7.19 -5.26 -8.05
CA PHE A 317 -7.29 -6.71 -7.89
C PHE A 317 -7.04 -7.47 -9.19
N ASP A 318 -7.55 -6.99 -10.33
CA ASP A 318 -7.43 -7.68 -11.63
C ASP A 318 -5.96 -7.89 -12.01
N LEU A 319 -5.09 -6.91 -11.74
CA LEU A 319 -3.64 -6.99 -11.99
C LEU A 319 -2.95 -8.13 -11.23
N VAL A 320 -3.44 -8.50 -10.05
CA VAL A 320 -2.82 -9.55 -9.20
C VAL A 320 -3.57 -10.88 -9.26
N ASN A 321 -4.77 -10.91 -9.83
CA ASN A 321 -5.66 -12.07 -9.83
C ASN A 321 -4.99 -13.32 -10.44
N ASN A 322 -4.34 -13.17 -11.60
CA ASN A 322 -3.66 -14.30 -12.25
C ASN A 322 -2.57 -14.92 -11.36
N GLN A 323 -1.87 -14.09 -10.58
CA GLN A 323 -0.81 -14.57 -9.73
C GLN A 323 -1.36 -15.26 -8.47
N ILE A 324 -2.44 -14.72 -7.90
CA ILE A 324 -3.18 -15.36 -6.80
C ILE A 324 -3.71 -16.73 -7.25
N ALA A 325 -4.32 -16.79 -8.43
CA ALA A 325 -4.81 -18.02 -9.03
C ALA A 325 -3.68 -19.05 -9.22
N GLN A 326 -2.52 -18.62 -9.74
CA GLN A 326 -1.38 -19.50 -9.93
C GLN A 326 -0.83 -20.05 -8.60
N ILE A 327 -0.76 -19.21 -7.55
CA ILE A 327 -0.36 -19.64 -6.20
C ILE A 327 -1.34 -20.69 -5.66
N LEU A 328 -2.64 -20.47 -5.82
CA LEU A 328 -3.66 -21.41 -5.37
C LEU A 328 -3.58 -22.75 -6.10
N SER A 329 -3.47 -22.73 -7.44
CA SER A 329 -3.31 -23.96 -8.23
C SER A 329 -2.02 -24.71 -7.87
N ALA A 330 -0.91 -23.98 -7.68
CA ALA A 330 0.38 -24.56 -7.27
C ALA A 330 0.28 -25.22 -5.89
N TYR A 331 -0.39 -24.58 -4.93
CA TYR A 331 -0.67 -25.15 -3.63
C TYR A 331 -1.49 -26.45 -3.71
N LEU A 332 -2.58 -26.44 -4.49
CA LEU A 332 -3.44 -27.62 -4.66
C LEU A 332 -2.73 -28.77 -5.39
N ALA A 333 -1.81 -28.46 -6.29
CA ALA A 333 -0.99 -29.44 -7.03
C ALA A 333 0.31 -29.85 -6.31
N ALA A 334 0.61 -29.25 -5.15
CA ALA A 334 1.90 -29.37 -4.47
C ALA A 334 3.13 -29.05 -5.37
N ASP A 335 2.97 -28.10 -6.30
CA ASP A 335 4.06 -27.58 -7.15
C ASP A 335 4.63 -26.29 -6.53
N THR A 336 5.94 -26.22 -6.45
CA THR A 336 6.65 -25.15 -5.75
C THR A 336 7.21 -24.06 -6.65
N THR A 337 7.35 -24.38 -7.94
CA THR A 337 8.02 -23.54 -8.92
C THR A 337 7.40 -22.15 -9.03
N PRO A 338 6.05 -22.02 -9.15
CA PRO A 338 5.41 -20.72 -9.32
C PRO A 338 5.62 -19.73 -8.16
N ILE A 339 5.70 -20.22 -6.92
CA ILE A 339 5.89 -19.35 -5.76
C ILE A 339 7.36 -18.93 -5.61
N LEU A 340 8.31 -19.77 -6.04
CA LEU A 340 9.73 -19.42 -6.04
C LEU A 340 10.05 -18.37 -7.10
N GLU A 341 9.41 -18.44 -8.27
CA GLU A 341 9.54 -17.42 -9.33
C GLU A 341 9.05 -16.04 -8.89
N LEU A 342 8.17 -15.97 -7.88
CA LEU A 342 7.74 -14.71 -7.29
C LEU A 342 8.75 -14.06 -6.34
N ARG A 343 9.87 -14.71 -6.07
CA ARG A 343 10.84 -14.11 -5.16
C ARG A 343 11.78 -13.14 -5.89
N PRO A 344 12.01 -11.93 -5.35
CA PRO A 344 12.88 -10.93 -5.97
C PRO A 344 14.29 -11.46 -6.30
N GLU A 345 14.82 -12.39 -5.51
CA GLU A 345 16.13 -13.04 -5.72
C GLU A 345 16.27 -13.82 -7.05
N PHE A 346 15.17 -14.14 -7.73
CA PHE A 346 15.18 -14.86 -9.01
C PHE A 346 14.79 -13.98 -10.22
N GLY A 347 14.88 -12.65 -10.10
CA GLY A 347 14.61 -11.73 -11.22
C GLY A 347 13.12 -11.46 -11.50
N ASN A 348 12.27 -11.68 -10.50
CA ASN A 348 10.81 -11.65 -10.58
C ASN A 348 10.20 -10.38 -11.24
N ALA A 349 9.17 -10.60 -12.07
CA ALA A 349 8.27 -9.60 -12.66
C ALA A 349 7.28 -8.95 -11.65
N GLY A 350 7.22 -9.44 -10.41
CA GLY A 350 6.33 -8.95 -9.35
C GLY A 350 4.96 -9.63 -9.33
N CYS A 351 4.08 -9.18 -8.44
CA CYS A 351 2.73 -9.76 -8.31
C CYS A 351 1.79 -9.44 -9.46
N THR A 352 2.18 -8.53 -10.37
CA THR A 352 1.38 -8.07 -11.52
C THR A 352 1.91 -8.51 -12.88
N ARG A 353 3.08 -9.15 -12.92
CA ARG A 353 3.86 -9.43 -14.14
C ARG A 353 4.28 -8.17 -14.92
N ASN A 354 4.07 -6.98 -14.36
CA ASN A 354 4.57 -5.73 -14.89
C ASN A 354 5.75 -5.22 -14.03
N LEU A 355 6.90 -5.02 -14.67
CA LEU A 355 8.15 -4.66 -13.99
C LEU A 355 8.11 -3.28 -13.31
N ARG A 356 7.24 -2.36 -13.76
CA ARG A 356 7.04 -1.05 -13.14
C ARG A 356 6.00 -1.09 -12.02
N LEU A 357 5.14 -2.10 -11.99
CA LEU A 357 4.07 -2.29 -11.00
C LEU A 357 4.27 -3.55 -10.15
N ARG A 358 5.51 -3.93 -9.81
CA ARG A 358 5.80 -5.23 -9.16
C ARG A 358 5.10 -5.49 -7.83
N ASN A 359 4.61 -4.44 -7.16
CA ASN A 359 3.90 -4.53 -5.88
C ASN A 359 2.39 -4.29 -6.05
N GLY A 360 1.89 -4.11 -7.27
CA GLY A 360 0.54 -3.62 -7.54
C GLY A 360 0.49 -2.11 -7.71
N ILE A 361 -0.73 -1.61 -7.85
CA ILE A 361 -1.07 -0.17 -7.87
C ILE A 361 -1.77 0.21 -6.57
N GLN A 362 -1.85 1.52 -6.29
CA GLN A 362 -2.66 2.04 -5.20
C GLN A 362 -3.66 3.10 -5.69
N ILE A 363 -4.92 2.91 -5.29
CA ILE A 363 -6.06 3.78 -5.63
C ILE A 363 -6.41 4.77 -4.51
N PHE A 364 -5.43 5.20 -3.72
CA PHE A 364 -5.62 6.24 -2.71
C PHE A 364 -4.39 7.13 -2.51
N PRO A 365 -4.57 8.36 -2.02
CA PRO A 365 -3.55 9.43 -2.03
C PRO A 365 -2.26 9.12 -1.28
N GLY A 366 -1.21 9.89 -1.57
CA GLY A 366 0.11 9.72 -0.94
C GLY A 366 1.27 9.52 -1.91
N ALA A 367 1.18 10.00 -3.14
CA ALA A 367 2.34 10.05 -4.04
C ALA A 367 2.18 11.12 -5.12
N VAL A 368 3.31 11.63 -5.60
CA VAL A 368 3.38 12.54 -6.74
C VAL A 368 4.49 12.12 -7.70
N PRO A 369 4.27 12.25 -9.02
CA PRO A 369 5.34 12.08 -10.01
C PRO A 369 6.38 13.20 -9.89
N ILE A 370 7.63 12.87 -10.19
CA ILE A 370 8.79 13.77 -10.15
C ILE A 370 9.22 14.06 -11.58
N TYR A 371 9.37 15.35 -11.90
CA TYR A 371 9.78 15.79 -13.23
C TYR A 371 11.12 16.53 -13.21
N ARG A 372 11.81 16.51 -14.34
CA ARG A 372 12.91 17.43 -14.67
C ARG A 372 12.57 18.09 -16.00
N GLY A 373 12.23 19.38 -15.97
CA GLY A 373 11.55 19.99 -17.12
C GLY A 373 10.17 19.35 -17.33
N ASN A 374 9.93 18.81 -18.52
CA ASN A 374 8.72 18.04 -18.85
C ASN A 374 8.98 16.52 -18.86
N ASP A 375 10.23 16.08 -18.63
CA ASP A 375 10.55 14.66 -18.55
C ASP A 375 10.18 14.12 -17.18
N LEU A 376 9.46 13.00 -17.17
CA LEU A 376 9.22 12.20 -15.98
C LEU A 376 10.53 11.49 -15.61
N VAL A 377 10.94 11.58 -14.34
CA VAL A 377 12.19 10.96 -13.84
C VAL A 377 11.96 9.99 -12.67
N GLY A 378 10.72 9.88 -12.18
CA GLY A 378 10.36 8.98 -11.10
C GLY A 378 9.14 9.45 -10.31
N ALA A 379 9.01 8.98 -9.06
CA ALA A 379 7.96 9.41 -8.14
C ALA A 379 8.40 9.29 -6.67
N ILE A 380 7.79 10.11 -5.82
CA ILE A 380 7.86 9.98 -4.36
C ILE A 380 6.53 9.42 -3.85
N GLY A 381 6.58 8.45 -2.95
CA GLY A 381 5.40 7.88 -2.29
C GLY A 381 5.53 7.84 -0.78
N VAL A 382 4.40 7.98 -0.10
CA VAL A 382 4.28 8.07 1.35
C VAL A 382 3.09 7.26 1.82
N SER A 383 3.28 6.48 2.88
CA SER A 383 2.19 5.76 3.52
C SER A 383 2.43 5.52 5.00
N GLY A 384 1.40 5.75 5.81
CA GLY A 384 1.40 5.35 7.22
C GLY A 384 0.50 6.17 8.13
N ASP A 385 -0.07 7.28 7.64
CA ASP A 385 -1.03 8.06 8.40
C ASP A 385 -2.34 8.25 7.60
N GLY A 386 -3.14 9.25 7.93
CA GLY A 386 -4.30 9.61 7.11
C GLY A 386 -3.91 9.96 5.68
N ILE A 387 -4.80 9.67 4.71
CA ILE A 387 -4.50 9.84 3.29
C ILE A 387 -4.12 11.28 2.91
N ASP A 388 -4.66 12.29 3.61
CA ASP A 388 -4.30 13.69 3.35
C ASP A 388 -2.92 14.05 3.96
N GLN A 389 -2.54 13.44 5.09
CA GLN A 389 -1.17 13.56 5.64
C GLN A 389 -0.16 12.94 4.68
N ASP A 390 -0.42 11.72 4.19
CA ASP A 390 0.46 11.04 3.24
C ASP A 390 0.67 11.88 1.96
N ASP A 391 -0.41 12.43 1.41
CA ASP A 391 -0.39 13.21 0.18
C ASP A 391 0.37 14.54 0.34
N MET A 392 0.14 15.22 1.47
CA MET A 392 0.89 16.43 1.84
C MET A 392 2.38 16.14 2.02
N VAL A 393 2.74 15.08 2.74
CA VAL A 393 4.15 14.72 2.99
C VAL A 393 4.86 14.39 1.68
N ALA A 394 4.21 13.66 0.77
CA ALA A 394 4.78 13.38 -0.56
C ALA A 394 5.01 14.67 -1.34
N ALA A 395 4.00 15.55 -1.40
CA ALA A 395 4.05 16.76 -2.20
C ALA A 395 5.04 17.80 -1.66
N LEU A 396 5.01 18.08 -0.35
CA LEU A 396 5.94 19.00 0.29
C LEU A 396 7.35 18.42 0.37
N GLY A 397 7.50 17.10 0.51
CA GLY A 397 8.78 16.42 0.43
C GLY A 397 9.48 16.70 -0.91
N LEU A 398 8.76 16.53 -2.02
CA LEU A 398 9.28 16.90 -3.35
C LEU A 398 9.57 18.40 -3.47
N LYS A 399 8.66 19.28 -3.05
CA LYS A 399 8.83 20.73 -3.11
C LYS A 399 10.09 21.19 -2.37
N ASN A 400 10.28 20.71 -1.14
CA ASN A 400 11.38 21.11 -0.26
C ASN A 400 12.72 20.52 -0.74
N ALA A 401 12.73 19.27 -1.20
CA ALA A 401 13.91 18.66 -1.80
C ALA A 401 14.33 19.40 -3.07
N ALA A 402 13.39 19.69 -3.98
CA ALA A 402 13.64 20.45 -5.21
C ALA A 402 14.28 21.82 -4.93
N ALA A 403 13.75 22.56 -3.96
CA ALA A 403 14.29 23.85 -3.53
C ALA A 403 15.71 23.73 -2.94
N THR A 404 15.97 22.67 -2.18
CA THR A 404 17.29 22.42 -1.56
C THR A 404 18.33 21.99 -2.59
N LEU A 405 17.94 21.12 -3.51
CA LEU A 405 18.83 20.52 -4.51
C LEU A 405 19.19 21.49 -5.63
N ASN A 406 18.20 22.28 -6.10
CA ASN A 406 18.33 23.16 -7.25
C ASN A 406 18.90 22.44 -8.51
N THR A 407 18.54 21.18 -8.72
CA THR A 407 19.00 20.33 -9.84
C THR A 407 17.98 20.22 -10.97
N GLY A 408 16.94 21.05 -10.94
CA GLY A 408 15.84 21.04 -11.91
C GLY A 408 14.72 20.02 -11.61
N LEU A 409 14.83 19.24 -10.53
CA LEU A 409 13.70 18.44 -10.03
C LEU A 409 12.53 19.37 -9.65
N ARG A 410 11.32 18.95 -9.98
CA ARG A 410 10.11 19.74 -9.75
C ARG A 410 8.86 18.86 -9.74
N HIS A 411 7.77 19.46 -9.25
CA HIS A 411 6.42 18.96 -9.51
C HIS A 411 6.07 19.08 -11.00
N ALA A 412 5.10 18.26 -11.43
CA ALA A 412 4.42 18.43 -12.70
C ALA A 412 3.96 19.88 -12.87
N SER A 413 4.07 20.45 -14.07
CA SER A 413 3.55 21.80 -14.32
C SER A 413 2.03 21.82 -14.17
N PRO A 414 1.42 22.94 -13.73
CA PRO A 414 -0.03 23.02 -13.53
C PRO A 414 -0.88 22.67 -14.75
N GLU A 415 -0.33 22.74 -15.96
CA GLU A 415 -1.01 22.42 -17.22
C GLU A 415 -1.12 20.92 -17.46
N MET A 416 -0.22 20.12 -16.88
CA MET A 416 -0.19 18.66 -17.03
C MET A 416 -0.89 17.93 -15.88
N ARG A 417 -1.31 18.61 -14.83
CA ARG A 417 -1.84 17.93 -13.63
C ARG A 417 -3.21 17.32 -13.86
N SER A 418 -3.47 16.20 -13.19
CA SER A 418 -4.79 15.53 -13.18
C SER A 418 -5.94 16.47 -12.80
N ASP A 419 -5.71 17.53 -12.03
CA ASP A 419 -6.72 18.52 -11.68
C ASP A 419 -7.11 19.48 -12.83
N ARG A 420 -6.58 19.26 -14.04
CA ARG A 420 -7.09 19.81 -15.30
C ARG A 420 -8.15 18.94 -15.96
N LEU A 421 -8.18 17.65 -15.62
CA LEU A 421 -9.11 16.68 -16.19
C LEU A 421 -10.47 16.78 -15.51
N GLN A 422 -11.53 16.69 -16.33
CA GLN A 422 -12.92 16.78 -15.90
C GLN A 422 -13.80 15.69 -16.54
N PRO A 423 -13.47 14.39 -16.34
CA PRO A 423 -14.30 13.31 -16.86
C PRO A 423 -15.75 13.47 -16.39
N GLN A 424 -16.69 13.39 -17.33
CA GLN A 424 -18.13 13.58 -17.08
C GLN A 424 -18.47 14.90 -16.35
N GLY A 425 -17.66 15.95 -16.53
CA GLY A 425 -17.84 17.24 -15.88
C GLY A 425 -17.40 17.30 -14.41
N VAL A 426 -16.74 16.25 -13.90
CA VAL A 426 -16.23 16.21 -12.52
C VAL A 426 -14.72 16.42 -12.52
N ARG A 427 -14.28 17.51 -11.91
CA ARG A 427 -12.86 17.83 -11.76
C ARG A 427 -12.15 16.84 -10.84
N LEU A 428 -11.08 16.22 -11.34
CA LEU A 428 -10.22 15.36 -10.52
C LEU A 428 -9.33 16.20 -9.60
N ARG A 429 -8.68 15.52 -8.66
CA ARG A 429 -7.72 16.14 -7.73
C ARG A 429 -6.30 15.69 -8.05
N TYR A 430 -5.34 16.58 -7.81
CA TYR A 430 -3.91 16.26 -7.92
C TYR A 430 -3.33 15.94 -6.55
N VAL A 431 -3.34 16.91 -5.63
CA VAL A 431 -2.93 16.78 -4.23
C VAL A 431 -3.98 17.44 -3.34
N GLN A 432 -4.16 16.94 -2.12
CA GLN A 432 -4.95 17.60 -1.07
C GLN A 432 -4.23 17.48 0.26
N CYS A 433 -4.20 18.59 1.00
CA CYS A 433 -3.48 18.70 2.26
C CYS A 433 -4.46 19.01 3.40
N PRO A 434 -4.19 18.50 4.62
CA PRO A 434 -5.07 18.71 5.75
C PRO A 434 -5.08 20.17 6.20
N GLN A 435 -6.15 20.56 6.88
CA GLN A 435 -6.23 21.88 7.53
C GLN A 435 -5.33 21.93 8.76
N ALA A 436 -4.66 23.07 8.96
CA ALA A 436 -3.70 23.32 10.04
C ALA A 436 -2.75 22.12 10.26
N PRO A 437 -2.01 21.64 9.27
CA PRO A 437 -1.51 20.26 9.30
C PRO A 437 -0.29 20.05 10.20
N PHE A 438 0.37 21.11 10.67
CA PHE A 438 1.59 21.02 11.45
C PHE A 438 1.35 21.12 12.96
N LEU A 439 2.25 20.54 13.74
CA LEU A 439 2.25 20.56 15.20
C LEU A 439 2.84 21.86 15.78
N ASP A 440 3.71 22.51 15.01
CA ASP A 440 4.54 23.64 15.41
C ASP A 440 4.26 24.91 14.60
N SER A 441 3.18 24.92 13.81
CA SER A 441 2.77 26.05 12.99
C SER A 441 1.24 26.11 12.83
N ASN A 442 0.73 27.33 12.61
CA ASN A 442 -0.68 27.61 12.30
C ASN A 442 -0.91 27.83 10.79
N GLU A 443 0.07 27.54 9.95
CA GLU A 443 -0.03 27.68 8.50
C GLU A 443 -1.22 26.89 7.94
N GLN A 444 -1.90 27.48 6.97
CA GLN A 444 -3.03 26.90 6.27
C GLN A 444 -2.68 26.77 4.79
N SER A 445 -3.44 25.96 4.06
CA SER A 445 -3.27 25.84 2.60
C SER A 445 -1.83 25.57 2.16
N VAL A 446 -1.08 24.76 2.92
CA VAL A 446 0.37 24.57 2.76
C VAL A 446 0.80 24.03 1.38
N CYS A 447 -0.17 23.49 0.63
CA CYS A 447 0.01 22.95 -0.72
C CYS A 447 -0.42 23.92 -1.83
N GLU A 448 -0.81 25.14 -1.50
CA GLU A 448 -0.97 26.21 -2.50
C GLU A 448 0.40 26.59 -3.11
N GLY A 449 0.38 26.88 -4.40
CA GLY A 449 1.59 27.23 -5.15
C GLY A 449 2.57 26.06 -5.39
N LEU A 450 2.13 24.80 -5.18
CA LEU A 450 2.85 23.63 -5.68
C LEU A 450 3.01 23.66 -7.20
#